data_AF-A0A5K3FQC7-F1
#
_entry.id   AF-A0A5K3FQC7-F1
#
_cell.length_a   1.000
_cell.length_b   1.000
_cell.length_c   1.000
_cell.angle_alpha   90.00
_cell.angle_beta   90.00
_cell.angle_gamma   90.00
#
_symmetry.space_group_name_H-M   'P 1'
#
loop_
_entity.id
_entity.type
_entity.pdbx_description
1 polymer ?
#
loop_
_entity_poly.entity_id
_entity_poly.type
_entity_poly.pdbx_seq_one_letter_code
_entity_poly.pdbx_strand_id
1 'polypeptide(L)'
;MYKYFILCVVLAHSVLSSDTASKNIKIKEISVKPGGVTRTESIEGFGVVCTFEYSCQGGTGEGWHLSIVYSEKQDRYVCHVQRTGNSISYLFFQKFVMTVADPAAMTSGVAFDDKSKLLDPAEYFVDTKRNSISHVGGKFKGHLGHVSLEFEMKSRRPEL
;
A
#
# COMPACT_ATOMS: atom_id res chain seq x y z
N MET A 1 -35.24 62.84 2.80
CA MET A 1 -35.73 61.70 3.61
C MET A 1 -35.66 60.43 2.76
N TYR A 2 -35.00 59.40 3.29
CA TYR A 2 -34.88 58.00 2.79
C TYR A 2 -34.07 57.81 1.48
N LYS A 3 -32.81 57.33 1.57
CA LYS A 3 -32.39 55.89 1.63
C LYS A 3 -32.60 55.21 0.26
N TYR A 4 -31.65 54.57 -0.43
CA TYR A 4 -30.72 53.56 0.05
C TYR A 4 -29.48 53.44 -0.86
N PHE A 5 -28.35 53.31 -0.18
CA PHE A 5 -27.05 52.82 -0.61
C PHE A 5 -27.16 51.34 -1.00
N ILE A 6 -26.82 50.96 -2.23
CA ILE A 6 -26.58 49.55 -2.59
C ILE A 6 -25.17 49.42 -3.14
N LEU A 7 -24.28 49.03 -2.24
CA LEU A 7 -22.93 48.55 -2.49
C LEU A 7 -23.04 47.07 -2.87
N CYS A 8 -22.90 46.74 -4.16
CA CYS A 8 -22.81 45.35 -4.62
C CYS A 8 -21.45 44.77 -4.20
N VAL A 9 -21.39 44.17 -3.01
CA VAL A 9 -20.23 43.38 -2.58
C VAL A 9 -20.30 42.03 -3.26
N VAL A 10 -19.45 41.85 -4.26
CA VAL A 10 -19.22 40.58 -4.94
C VAL A 10 -18.45 39.67 -3.98
N LEU A 11 -19.15 38.76 -3.29
CA LEU A 11 -18.51 37.69 -2.53
C LEU A 11 -18.14 36.54 -3.47
N ALA A 12 -16.99 36.68 -4.13
CA ALA A 12 -16.30 35.57 -4.75
C ALA A 12 -15.84 34.62 -3.64
N HIS A 13 -16.63 33.58 -3.36
CA HIS A 13 -16.22 32.50 -2.48
C HIS A 13 -15.17 31.68 -3.23
N SER A 14 -13.90 32.00 -2.98
CA SER A 14 -12.80 31.14 -3.38
C SER A 14 -12.96 29.81 -2.66
N VAL A 15 -13.36 28.78 -3.40
CA VAL A 15 -13.25 27.38 -2.96
C VAL A 15 -11.77 27.11 -2.75
N LEU A 16 -11.35 27.14 -1.48
CA LEU A 16 -10.02 26.72 -1.08
C LEU A 16 -9.99 25.19 -1.14
N SER A 17 -9.71 24.63 -2.31
CA SER A 17 -9.39 23.22 -2.45
C SER A 17 -8.11 22.95 -1.66
N SER A 18 -8.25 22.52 -0.41
CA SER A 18 -7.13 22.02 0.38
C SER A 18 -6.78 20.62 -0.13
N ASP A 19 -6.01 20.57 -1.22
CA ASP A 19 -5.36 19.33 -1.63
C ASP A 19 -4.13 19.12 -0.76
N THR A 20 -4.36 18.67 0.48
CA THR A 20 -3.27 18.15 1.33
C THR A 20 -2.91 16.76 0.82
N ALA A 21 -2.33 16.68 -0.38
CA ALA A 21 -1.60 15.50 -0.81
C ALA A 21 -0.44 15.32 0.18
N SER A 22 -0.66 14.46 1.17
CA SER A 22 0.28 14.19 2.25
C SER A 22 1.61 13.76 1.65
N LYS A 23 2.64 14.63 1.73
CA LYS A 23 3.92 14.46 1.03
C LYS A 23 4.63 13.14 1.35
N ASN A 24 4.30 12.52 2.48
CA ASN A 24 4.90 11.30 3.02
C ASN A 24 4.14 10.00 2.64
N ILE A 25 3.10 10.04 1.82
CA ILE A 25 2.39 8.82 1.38
C ILE A 25 2.02 8.87 -0.10
N LYS A 26 2.14 7.72 -0.76
CA LYS A 26 1.58 7.42 -2.07
C LYS A 26 0.65 6.23 -1.92
N ILE A 27 -0.56 6.31 -2.45
CA ILE A 27 -1.58 5.27 -2.32
C ILE A 27 -2.25 5.03 -3.67
N LYS A 28 -2.48 3.77 -3.99
CA LYS A 28 -3.20 3.29 -5.17
C LYS A 28 -4.30 2.35 -4.69
N GLU A 29 -5.54 2.68 -5.03
CA GLU A 29 -6.66 1.75 -4.87
C GLU A 29 -6.55 0.67 -5.95
N ILE A 30 -6.60 -0.60 -5.52
CA ILE A 30 -6.57 -1.76 -6.41
C ILE A 30 -7.76 -2.67 -6.13
N SER A 31 -8.17 -3.44 -7.13
CA SER A 31 -9.16 -4.50 -6.96
C SER A 31 -8.47 -5.85 -7.07
N VAL A 32 -8.40 -6.58 -5.96
CA VAL A 32 -7.89 -7.95 -5.91
C VAL A 32 -8.96 -8.87 -6.49
N LYS A 33 -8.67 -9.51 -7.62
CA LYS A 33 -9.65 -10.28 -8.39
C LYS A 33 -9.39 -11.79 -8.26
N PRO A 34 -10.41 -12.59 -7.87
CA PRO A 34 -10.30 -14.05 -7.84
C PRO A 34 -10.23 -14.65 -9.24
N GLY A 35 -10.02 -15.97 -9.30
CA GLY A 35 -10.05 -16.78 -10.51
C GLY A 35 -8.81 -17.67 -10.68
N GLY A 36 -7.93 -17.74 -9.69
CA GLY A 36 -6.73 -18.59 -9.70
C GLY A 36 -5.62 -18.15 -10.65
N VAL A 37 -5.84 -17.09 -11.42
CA VAL A 37 -4.84 -16.53 -12.34
C VAL A 37 -3.90 -15.62 -11.57
N THR A 38 -2.61 -15.69 -11.91
CA THR A 38 -1.59 -14.77 -11.39
C THR A 38 -1.87 -13.35 -11.87
N ARG A 39 -1.89 -12.40 -10.94
CA ARG A 39 -2.04 -10.97 -11.22
C ARG A 39 -0.96 -10.19 -10.48
N THR A 40 -0.62 -9.03 -11.05
CA THR A 40 0.43 -8.16 -10.53
C THR A 40 -0.09 -6.73 -10.49
N GLU A 41 0.09 -6.08 -9.35
CA GLU A 41 -0.23 -4.68 -9.13
C GLU A 41 1.02 -3.96 -8.62
N SER A 42 1.31 -2.79 -9.20
CA SER A 42 2.46 -1.98 -8.79
C SER A 42 2.05 -0.56 -8.45
N ILE A 43 2.83 0.07 -7.58
CA ILE A 43 2.81 1.51 -7.28
C ILE A 43 4.23 2.06 -7.35
N GLU A 44 4.35 3.27 -7.90
CA GLU A 44 5.59 4.03 -7.91
C GLU A 44 5.49 5.21 -6.93
N GLY A 45 6.58 5.47 -6.21
CA GLY A 45 6.63 6.56 -5.24
C GLY A 45 8.04 6.72 -4.67
N PHE A 46 8.44 7.95 -4.36
CA PHE A 46 9.75 8.24 -3.75
C PHE A 46 10.96 7.69 -4.52
N GLY A 47 10.82 7.53 -5.85
CA GLY A 47 11.88 6.99 -6.71
C GLY A 47 12.05 5.47 -6.66
N VAL A 48 11.08 4.74 -6.11
CA VAL A 48 11.06 3.27 -6.07
C VAL A 48 9.72 2.72 -6.58
N VAL A 49 9.72 1.43 -6.92
CA VAL A 49 8.53 0.68 -7.31
C VAL A 49 8.31 -0.45 -6.32
N CYS A 50 7.08 -0.53 -5.80
CA CYS A 50 6.61 -1.67 -5.03
C CYS A 50 5.60 -2.47 -5.83
N THR A 51 5.78 -3.79 -5.84
CA THR A 51 4.97 -4.71 -6.63
C THR A 51 4.36 -5.77 -5.74
N PHE A 52 3.08 -6.03 -5.93
CA PHE A 52 2.32 -7.10 -5.30
C PHE A 52 1.84 -8.07 -6.38
N GLU A 53 2.33 -9.30 -6.32
CA GLU A 53 1.88 -10.41 -7.14
C GLU A 53 1.04 -11.37 -6.29
N TYR A 54 -0.11 -11.81 -6.82
CA TYR A 54 -1.00 -12.73 -6.12
C TYR A 54 -1.74 -13.66 -7.08
N SER A 55 -2.28 -14.74 -6.54
CA SER A 55 -3.41 -15.48 -7.13
C SER A 55 -4.34 -15.92 -6.01
N CYS A 56 -5.64 -15.85 -6.26
CA CYS A 56 -6.65 -16.18 -5.25
C CYS A 56 -7.93 -16.76 -5.86
N GLN A 57 -8.70 -17.43 -5.02
CA GLN A 57 -10.06 -17.89 -5.30
C GLN A 57 -11.06 -17.12 -4.44
N GLY A 58 -12.31 -17.06 -4.88
CA GLY A 58 -13.38 -16.33 -4.19
C GLY A 58 -14.57 -16.05 -5.10
N GLY A 59 -15.64 -15.49 -4.53
CA GLY A 59 -16.86 -15.18 -5.27
C GLY A 59 -16.82 -13.86 -6.04
N THR A 60 -16.17 -12.84 -5.48
CA THR A 60 -16.12 -11.48 -6.03
C THR A 60 -14.76 -10.84 -5.81
N GLY A 61 -14.47 -9.75 -6.54
CA GLY A 61 -13.28 -8.95 -6.30
C GLY A 61 -13.40 -8.11 -5.02
N GLU A 62 -12.26 -7.80 -4.42
CA GLU A 62 -12.19 -7.01 -3.19
C GLU A 62 -11.37 -5.73 -3.39
N GLY A 63 -11.73 -4.66 -2.68
CA GLY A 63 -10.98 -3.40 -2.67
C GLY A 63 -9.79 -3.46 -1.73
N TRP A 64 -8.62 -3.06 -2.21
CA TRP A 64 -7.36 -3.04 -1.46
C TRP A 64 -6.61 -1.73 -1.72
N HIS A 65 -5.72 -1.36 -0.80
CA HIS A 65 -4.78 -0.26 -0.98
C HIS A 65 -3.37 -0.81 -1.11
N LEU A 66 -2.68 -0.44 -2.18
CA LEU A 66 -1.24 -0.58 -2.31
C LEU A 66 -0.61 0.81 -2.08
N SER A 67 0.33 0.94 -1.15
CA SER A 67 0.87 2.23 -0.75
C SER A 67 2.35 2.19 -0.45
N ILE A 68 3.01 3.34 -0.57
CA ILE A 68 4.36 3.61 -0.08
C ILE A 68 4.26 4.76 0.92
N VAL A 69 4.71 4.54 2.14
CA VAL A 69 4.67 5.52 3.24
C VAL A 69 6.09 5.79 3.71
N TYR A 70 6.43 7.05 3.92
CA TYR A 70 7.63 7.45 4.64
C TYR A 70 7.28 7.75 6.10
N SER A 71 7.92 7.02 7.02
CA SER A 71 7.80 7.20 8.46
C SER A 71 8.92 8.09 8.97
N GLU A 72 8.60 9.36 9.25
CA GLU A 72 9.57 10.32 9.83
C GLU A 72 10.11 9.85 11.19
N LYS A 73 9.30 9.14 11.98
CA LYS A 73 9.68 8.65 13.30
C LYS A 73 10.75 7.55 13.25
N GLN A 74 10.71 6.72 12.21
CA GLN A 74 11.60 5.57 12.07
C GLN A 74 12.70 5.83 11.02
N ASP A 75 12.62 6.91 10.25
CA ASP A 75 13.47 7.18 9.08
C ASP A 75 13.50 5.98 8.12
N ARG A 76 12.30 5.50 7.77
CA ARG A 76 12.08 4.29 6.95
C ARG A 76 10.94 4.50 5.97
N TYR A 77 11.04 3.83 4.84
CA TYR A 77 9.92 3.65 3.93
C TYR A 77 9.25 2.32 4.19
N VAL A 78 7.94 2.28 4.01
CA VAL A 78 7.14 1.08 4.16
C VAL A 78 6.20 0.97 2.97
N CYS A 79 6.27 -0.16 2.27
CA CYS A 79 5.24 -0.52 1.32
C CYS A 79 4.20 -1.39 1.99
N HIS A 80 2.93 -1.06 1.79
CA HIS A 80 1.80 -1.84 2.29
C HIS A 80 0.90 -2.27 1.16
N VAL A 81 0.40 -3.50 1.22
CA VAL A 81 -0.81 -3.93 0.51
C VAL A 81 -1.82 -4.44 1.53
N GLN A 82 -2.98 -3.81 1.63
CA GLN A 82 -3.95 -4.10 2.68
C GLN A 82 -5.40 -4.00 2.21
N ARG A 83 -6.27 -4.81 2.83
CA ARG A 83 -7.72 -4.75 2.60
C ARG A 83 -8.28 -3.39 3.02
N THR A 84 -9.12 -2.79 2.17
CA THR A 84 -9.79 -1.51 2.52
C THR A 84 -10.96 -1.69 3.49
N GLY A 85 -11.31 -0.61 4.20
CA GLY A 85 -12.43 -0.59 5.14
C GLY A 85 -12.12 -1.35 6.42
N ASN A 86 -13.15 -1.70 7.21
CA ASN A 86 -13.03 -2.45 8.46
C ASN A 86 -13.28 -3.96 8.32
N SER A 87 -13.21 -4.46 7.08
CA SER A 87 -13.53 -5.84 6.75
C SER A 87 -12.28 -6.72 6.66
N ILE A 88 -12.44 -8.01 6.94
CA ILE A 88 -11.47 -9.04 6.58
C ILE A 88 -11.56 -9.36 5.08
N SER A 89 -10.55 -10.01 4.54
CA SER A 89 -10.65 -10.61 3.20
C SER A 89 -11.36 -11.96 3.28
N TYR A 90 -12.26 -12.21 2.33
CA TYR A 90 -12.90 -13.51 2.11
C TYR A 90 -12.27 -14.28 0.94
N LEU A 91 -11.22 -13.72 0.33
CA LEU A 91 -10.47 -14.39 -0.72
C LEU A 91 -9.56 -15.45 -0.12
N PHE A 92 -9.50 -16.59 -0.80
CA PHE A 92 -8.53 -17.64 -0.49
C PHE A 92 -7.30 -17.45 -1.38
N PHE A 93 -6.24 -16.88 -0.83
CA PHE A 93 -4.98 -16.67 -1.55
C PHE A 93 -4.24 -17.99 -1.71
N GLN A 94 -3.85 -18.31 -2.93
CA GLN A 94 -3.00 -19.46 -3.21
C GLN A 94 -1.52 -19.05 -3.15
N LYS A 95 -1.23 -17.81 -3.56
CA LYS A 95 0.09 -17.22 -3.50
C LYS A 95 0.02 -15.72 -3.23
N PHE A 96 1.07 -15.23 -2.58
CA PHE A 96 1.40 -13.82 -2.59
C PHE A 96 2.92 -13.62 -2.62
N VAL A 97 3.34 -12.53 -3.25
CA VAL A 97 4.70 -12.00 -3.22
C VAL A 97 4.59 -10.48 -3.22
N MET A 98 5.33 -9.82 -2.35
CA MET A 98 5.52 -8.37 -2.36
C MET A 98 7.00 -8.07 -2.48
N THR A 99 7.37 -7.19 -3.40
CA THR A 99 8.75 -6.81 -3.68
C THR A 99 8.92 -5.30 -3.68
N VAL A 100 10.14 -4.84 -3.41
CA VAL A 100 10.57 -3.46 -3.68
C VAL A 100 11.78 -3.47 -4.62
N ALA A 101 11.71 -2.68 -5.69
CA ALA A 101 12.78 -2.56 -6.67
C ALA A 101 13.93 -1.67 -6.19
N ASP A 102 15.08 -1.78 -6.86
CA ASP A 102 16.18 -0.82 -6.68
C ASP A 102 15.70 0.63 -6.96
N PRO A 103 16.23 1.64 -6.26
CA PRO A 103 17.39 1.59 -5.36
C PRO A 103 17.05 1.32 -3.88
N ALA A 104 16.05 0.49 -3.57
CA ALA A 104 15.72 0.10 -2.19
C ALA A 104 16.54 -1.09 -1.65
N ALA A 105 16.76 -1.11 -0.35
CA ALA A 105 17.21 -2.26 0.43
C ALA A 105 16.16 -2.61 1.50
N MET A 106 15.54 -3.77 1.37
CA MET A 106 14.58 -4.26 2.34
C MET A 106 15.27 -4.54 3.68
N THR A 107 14.66 -4.06 4.74
CA THR A 107 15.14 -4.22 6.13
C THR A 107 14.31 -5.23 6.90
N SER A 108 13.00 -5.24 6.68
CA SER A 108 12.07 -6.15 7.38
C SER A 108 10.80 -6.36 6.57
N GLY A 109 9.99 -7.34 6.98
CA GLY A 109 8.67 -7.56 6.40
C GLY A 109 7.79 -8.39 7.32
N VAL A 110 6.48 -8.17 7.22
CA VAL A 110 5.46 -8.84 8.05
C VAL A 110 4.16 -9.00 7.27
N ALA A 111 3.45 -10.10 7.53
CA ALA A 111 2.16 -10.39 6.92
C ALA A 111 1.11 -10.70 8.00
N PHE A 112 -0.14 -10.32 7.72
CA PHE A 112 -1.29 -10.47 8.60
C PHE A 112 -2.45 -11.16 7.89
N ASP A 113 -3.13 -12.03 8.62
CA ASP A 113 -4.33 -12.77 8.20
C ASP A 113 -5.49 -11.78 8.00
N ASP A 114 -5.59 -10.83 8.92
CA ASP A 114 -6.51 -9.71 8.90
C ASP A 114 -5.78 -8.38 9.19
N LYS A 115 -6.43 -7.45 9.91
CA LYS A 115 -5.85 -6.15 10.30
C LYS A 115 -4.87 -6.20 11.48
N SER A 116 -4.91 -7.27 12.28
CA SER A 116 -4.24 -7.30 13.59
C SER A 116 -3.59 -8.65 13.91
N LYS A 117 -4.10 -9.73 13.33
CA LYS A 117 -3.60 -11.07 13.53
C LYS A 117 -2.47 -11.37 12.56
N LEU A 118 -1.26 -11.56 13.09
CA LEU A 118 -0.09 -11.98 12.33
C LEU A 118 -0.30 -13.35 11.69
N LEU A 119 0.26 -13.55 10.50
CA LEU A 119 0.48 -14.90 9.96
C LEU A 119 1.44 -15.65 10.88
N ASP A 120 1.29 -16.97 10.93
CA ASP A 120 2.32 -17.82 11.51
C ASP A 120 3.63 -17.62 10.70
N PRO A 121 4.79 -17.42 11.35
CA PRO A 121 6.07 -17.22 10.67
C PRO A 121 6.45 -18.36 9.70
N ALA A 122 5.88 -19.55 9.85
CA ALA A 122 6.08 -20.66 8.91
C ALA A 122 5.31 -20.49 7.59
N GLU A 123 4.34 -19.60 7.51
CA GLU A 123 3.48 -19.39 6.34
C GLU A 123 4.07 -18.43 5.30
N TYR A 124 5.12 -17.68 5.66
CA TYR A 124 5.75 -16.71 4.77
C TYR A 124 7.26 -16.66 4.97
N PHE A 125 7.96 -16.14 3.96
CA PHE A 125 9.40 -16.00 3.95
C PHE A 125 9.79 -14.57 3.58
N VAL A 126 10.73 -14.02 4.35
CA VAL A 126 11.33 -12.70 4.14
C VAL A 126 12.73 -12.89 3.54
N ASP A 127 12.92 -12.41 2.32
CA ASP A 127 14.17 -12.48 1.58
C ASP A 127 14.74 -11.07 1.38
N THR A 128 15.56 -10.63 2.33
CA THR A 128 16.19 -9.30 2.27
C THR A 128 17.19 -9.17 1.12
N LYS A 129 17.73 -10.28 0.60
CA LYS A 129 18.65 -10.25 -0.55
C LYS A 129 17.89 -10.02 -1.86
N ARG A 130 16.65 -10.51 -1.96
CA ARG A 130 15.77 -10.30 -3.12
C ARG A 130 14.75 -9.17 -2.91
N ASN A 131 14.86 -8.43 -1.81
CA ASN A 131 13.93 -7.37 -1.44
C ASN A 131 12.46 -7.82 -1.49
N SER A 132 12.15 -9.00 -0.93
CA SER A 132 10.82 -9.59 -1.03
C SER A 132 10.29 -10.25 0.23
N ILE A 133 8.98 -10.27 0.35
CA ILE A 133 8.22 -11.11 1.28
C ILE A 133 7.22 -11.94 0.47
N SER A 134 7.13 -13.25 0.75
CA SER A 134 6.31 -14.16 -0.05
C SER A 134 5.71 -15.27 0.80
N HIS A 135 4.59 -15.84 0.36
CA HIS A 135 4.04 -17.05 0.95
C HIS A 135 5.01 -18.24 0.84
N VAL A 136 4.91 -19.18 1.79
CA VAL A 136 5.57 -20.49 1.73
C VAL A 136 4.56 -21.53 1.25
N GLY A 137 4.83 -22.11 0.06
CA GLY A 137 3.98 -23.15 -0.52
C GLY A 137 3.77 -24.34 0.41
N GLY A 138 2.52 -24.78 0.54
CA GLY A 138 2.13 -25.89 1.42
C GLY A 138 2.10 -25.58 2.92
N LYS A 139 2.52 -24.38 3.34
CA LYS A 139 2.39 -23.90 4.73
C LYS A 139 1.36 -22.80 4.86
N PHE A 140 1.34 -21.88 3.89
CA PHE A 140 0.37 -20.79 3.84
C PHE A 140 -1.07 -21.30 3.77
N LYS A 141 -1.91 -20.87 4.72
CA LYS A 141 -3.31 -21.29 4.86
C LYS A 141 -4.28 -20.50 3.97
N GLY A 142 -3.78 -19.53 3.23
CA GLY A 142 -4.54 -18.77 2.24
C GLY A 142 -5.30 -17.57 2.76
N HIS A 143 -5.16 -17.23 4.04
CA HIS A 143 -5.73 -16.01 4.61
C HIS A 143 -4.73 -14.86 4.58
N LEU A 144 -5.13 -13.74 3.99
CA LEU A 144 -4.29 -12.54 3.90
C LEU A 144 -5.17 -11.29 3.99
N GLY A 145 -4.76 -10.36 4.85
CA GLY A 145 -5.41 -9.07 5.03
C GLY A 145 -4.45 -7.89 4.86
N HIS A 146 -3.15 -8.11 5.12
CA HIS A 146 -2.13 -7.07 5.02
C HIS A 146 -0.73 -7.67 4.84
N VAL A 147 0.08 -7.06 3.98
CA VAL A 147 1.52 -7.28 3.91
C VAL A 147 2.22 -5.93 4.04
N SER A 148 3.26 -5.88 4.87
CA SER A 148 4.14 -4.73 5.02
C SER A 148 5.58 -5.12 4.73
N LEU A 149 6.26 -4.29 3.95
CA LEU A 149 7.67 -4.42 3.59
C LEU A 149 8.36 -3.10 3.93
N GLU A 150 9.32 -3.14 4.85
CA GLU A 150 10.11 -1.97 5.26
C GLU A 150 11.43 -1.92 4.51
N PHE A 151 11.84 -0.74 4.05
CA PHE A 151 13.09 -0.57 3.31
C PHE A 151 13.73 0.80 3.54
N GLU A 152 15.02 0.85 3.22
CA GLU A 152 15.82 2.06 3.09
C GLU A 152 16.22 2.28 1.63
N MET A 153 16.58 3.50 1.29
CA MET A 153 17.20 3.80 0.01
C MET A 153 18.71 3.48 0.10
N LYS A 154 19.25 2.68 -0.83
CA LYS A 154 20.66 2.26 -0.87
C LYS A 154 21.66 3.42 -0.99
N SER A 155 21.21 4.60 -1.39
CA SER A 155 21.96 5.86 -1.31
C SER A 155 21.00 7.04 -1.52
N ARG A 156 21.06 8.06 -0.66
CA ARG A 156 20.65 9.42 -1.07
C ARG A 156 21.65 9.81 -2.15
N ARG A 157 21.21 9.79 -3.42
CA ARG A 157 22.02 10.23 -4.57
C ARG A 157 22.76 11.52 -4.15
N PRO A 158 24.10 11.59 -4.20
CA PRO A 158 24.76 12.88 -4.09
C PRO A 158 24.25 13.70 -5.27
N GLU A 159 23.64 14.85 -5.01
CA GLU A 159 23.43 15.85 -6.05
C GLU A 159 24.80 16.14 -6.67
N LEU A 160 24.95 15.79 -7.96
CA LEU A 160 26.04 16.22 -8.81
C LEU A 160 25.59 17.46 -9.58
#